data_AF-A0A8H6P8R7-F1
#
_entry.id   AF-A0A8H6P8R7-F1
#
_cell.length_a   1.000
_cell.length_b   1.000
_cell.length_c   1.000
_cell.angle_alpha   90.00
_cell.angle_beta   90.00
_cell.angle_gamma   90.00
#
_symmetry.space_group_name_H-M   'P 1'
#
loop_
_entity.id
_entity.type
_entity.pdbx_description
1 polymer ?
#
loop_
_entity_poly.entity_id
_entity_poly.type
_entity_poly.pdbx_seq_one_letter_code
_entity_poly.pdbx_strand_id
1 'polypeptide(L)'
;MSGAYAQARMNHHISSTPRKALRGPDRPIALRQEYITDTKTTLVLSPQGDAQSATAYKVKDQDGRTLFTASGWKYNNGSCREFRDASGLPLFELHRKISLKTAWYITLPGGDGEVDVPLATGAPRLAPAFGNFSISLRNTAAAASETKSEVDHQLTLVVERHGRVLQSFDVIDGDRKVAEVCESIQHNEKLALKPSSRRGHRPALDVVIAPGVDMSLVAVIAVIASDSVYGSESS
;
A
#
# COMPACT_ATOMS: atom_id res chain seq x y z
N MET A 1 7.22 -50.98 15.27
CA MET A 1 6.55 -49.85 14.59
C MET A 1 6.38 -48.70 15.57
N SER A 2 7.23 -47.66 15.52
CA SER A 2 7.00 -46.39 16.25
C SER A 2 8.06 -45.37 15.85
N GLY A 3 7.94 -44.77 14.66
CA GLY A 3 8.94 -43.82 14.15
C GLY A 3 8.41 -42.71 13.24
N ALA A 4 7.10 -42.53 13.14
CA ALA A 4 6.51 -41.66 12.11
C ALA A 4 5.76 -40.41 12.62
N TYR A 5 5.64 -40.20 13.94
CA TYR A 5 4.80 -39.10 14.48
C TYR A 5 5.58 -37.87 14.98
N ALA A 6 6.91 -37.87 14.96
CA ALA A 6 7.71 -36.77 15.54
C ALA A 6 7.98 -35.59 14.57
N GLN A 7 7.67 -35.72 13.26
CA GLN A 7 8.05 -34.73 12.24
C GLN A 7 6.94 -33.75 11.82
N ALA A 8 5.80 -33.75 12.53
CA ALA A 8 4.70 -32.79 12.26
C ALA A 8 4.73 -31.54 13.16
N ARG A 9 5.84 -31.24 13.84
CA ARG A 9 6.00 -29.94 14.51
C ARG A 9 6.38 -28.88 13.49
N MET A 10 5.37 -28.18 12.99
CA MET A 10 5.57 -26.90 12.32
C MET A 10 6.37 -26.00 13.26
N ASN A 11 7.65 -25.78 12.95
CA ASN A 11 8.46 -24.74 13.57
C ASN A 11 7.85 -23.39 13.20
N HIS A 12 6.87 -23.01 14.00
CA HIS A 12 6.31 -21.69 14.07
C HIS A 12 7.37 -20.76 14.65
N HIS A 13 8.21 -20.17 13.78
CA HIS A 13 8.73 -18.83 14.06
C HIS A 13 7.54 -17.86 13.94
N ILE A 14 6.59 -17.98 14.88
CA ILE A 14 5.56 -16.97 15.12
C ILE A 14 6.31 -15.78 15.71
N SER A 15 6.21 -14.63 15.04
CA SER A 15 6.53 -13.36 15.69
C SER A 15 5.79 -13.33 17.03
N SER A 16 6.52 -13.27 18.13
CA SER A 16 5.93 -13.34 19.49
C SER A 16 5.00 -12.17 19.80
N THR A 17 5.03 -11.13 18.97
CA THR A 17 4.12 -9.98 19.04
C THR A 17 2.83 -10.25 18.24
N PRO A 18 1.66 -10.23 18.91
CA PRO A 18 0.38 -10.24 18.23
C PRO A 18 0.28 -9.08 17.23
N ARG A 19 -0.32 -9.32 16.07
CA ARG A 19 -0.63 -8.25 15.10
C ARG A 19 -1.57 -7.23 15.75
N LYS A 20 -1.41 -5.96 15.40
CA LYS A 20 -2.24 -4.86 15.91
C LYS A 20 -3.69 -5.00 15.44
N ALA A 21 -4.62 -4.60 16.29
CA ALA A 21 -6.05 -4.61 15.96
C ALA A 21 -6.37 -3.55 14.90
N LEU A 22 -7.25 -3.91 13.95
CA LEU A 22 -7.78 -2.98 12.96
C LEU A 22 -8.81 -2.06 13.63
N ARG A 23 -8.50 -0.77 13.75
CA ARG A 23 -9.37 0.24 14.37
C ARG A 23 -9.12 1.61 13.73
N GLY A 24 -10.16 2.45 13.71
CA GLY A 24 -10.03 3.84 13.28
C GLY A 24 -8.96 4.60 14.08
N PRO A 25 -8.27 5.56 13.45
CA PRO A 25 -7.30 6.42 14.11
C PRO A 25 -7.98 7.38 15.09
N ASP A 26 -7.22 7.91 16.06
CA ASP A 26 -7.73 8.93 17.00
C ASP A 26 -7.99 10.29 16.32
N ARG A 27 -7.45 10.47 15.12
CA ARG A 27 -7.60 11.66 14.28
C ARG A 27 -7.77 11.19 12.83
N PRO A 28 -8.58 11.86 12.01
CA PRO A 28 -8.65 11.51 10.59
C PRO A 28 -7.27 11.60 9.93
N ILE A 29 -7.01 10.69 8.99
CA ILE A 29 -5.73 10.58 8.27
C ILE A 29 -6.01 10.73 6.79
N ALA A 30 -5.49 11.78 6.17
CA ALA A 30 -5.72 12.02 4.75
C ALA A 30 -4.55 12.69 4.00
N LEU A 31 -4.42 12.30 2.73
CA LEU A 31 -3.87 13.13 1.68
C LEU A 31 -4.96 13.99 1.06
N ARG A 32 -6.12 13.39 0.78
CA ARG A 32 -7.31 14.02 0.21
C ARG A 32 -8.49 13.82 1.14
N GLN A 33 -9.03 14.89 1.69
CA GLN A 33 -10.08 14.81 2.71
C GLN A 33 -11.39 14.23 2.13
N GLU A 34 -11.64 14.51 0.85
CA GLU A 34 -12.82 14.05 0.11
C GLU A 34 -12.95 12.52 0.04
N TYR A 35 -11.86 11.78 0.28
CA TYR A 35 -11.81 10.32 0.20
C TYR A 35 -11.69 9.64 1.57
N ILE A 36 -11.87 10.37 2.67
CA ILE A 36 -11.99 9.77 4.01
C ILE A 36 -13.28 8.94 4.08
N THR A 37 -13.18 7.70 4.53
CA THR A 37 -14.36 6.86 4.76
C THR A 37 -14.89 6.97 6.19
N ASP A 38 -16.21 7.04 6.35
CA ASP A 38 -16.88 7.04 7.66
C ASP A 38 -17.14 5.63 8.20
N THR A 39 -16.99 4.61 7.35
CA THR A 39 -17.25 3.21 7.71
C THR A 39 -16.07 2.33 7.34
N LYS A 40 -16.06 1.11 7.88
CA LYS A 40 -15.04 0.12 7.51
C LYS A 40 -15.27 -0.27 6.05
N THR A 41 -14.33 0.10 5.18
CA THR A 41 -14.43 -0.10 3.73
C THR A 41 -13.50 -1.21 3.28
N THR A 42 -13.94 -2.01 2.31
CA THR A 42 -13.08 -2.97 1.62
C THR A 42 -12.99 -2.60 0.16
N LEU A 43 -11.77 -2.53 -0.37
CA LEU A 43 -11.49 -2.29 -1.78
C LEU A 43 -10.74 -3.49 -2.37
N VAL A 44 -10.79 -3.62 -3.69
CA VAL A 44 -10.03 -4.62 -4.44
C VAL A 44 -9.08 -3.89 -5.37
N LEU A 45 -7.77 -4.04 -5.12
CA LEU A 45 -6.73 -3.61 -6.03
C LEU A 45 -6.45 -4.73 -7.03
N SER A 46 -6.76 -4.53 -8.31
CA SER A 46 -6.48 -5.50 -9.37
C SER A 46 -5.46 -4.95 -10.35
N PRO A 47 -4.39 -5.70 -10.66
CA PRO A 47 -3.52 -5.35 -11.77
C PRO A 47 -4.31 -5.33 -13.10
N GLN A 48 -3.89 -4.47 -14.01
CA GLN A 48 -4.38 -4.40 -15.38
C GLN A 48 -3.22 -4.77 -16.32
N GLY A 49 -3.52 -5.56 -17.35
CA GLY A 49 -2.52 -6.07 -18.28
C GLY A 49 -1.70 -7.23 -17.70
N ASP A 50 -0.81 -7.76 -18.52
CA ASP A 50 0.15 -8.79 -18.13
C ASP A 50 1.41 -8.17 -17.49
N ALA A 51 2.36 -9.02 -17.07
CA ALA A 51 3.62 -8.58 -16.46
C ALA A 51 4.50 -7.71 -17.40
N GLN A 52 4.27 -7.80 -18.72
CA GLN A 52 5.04 -7.13 -19.77
C GLN A 52 4.46 -5.75 -20.15
N SER A 53 3.21 -5.48 -19.80
CA SER A 53 2.50 -4.24 -20.13
C SER A 53 2.86 -3.08 -19.20
N ALA A 54 2.65 -1.83 -19.66
CA ALA A 54 2.73 -0.64 -18.81
C ALA A 54 1.83 -0.85 -17.59
N THR A 55 2.46 -1.07 -16.43
CA THR A 55 1.82 -1.66 -15.28
C THR A 55 0.69 -0.76 -14.81
N ALA A 56 -0.57 -1.16 -14.93
CA ALA A 56 -1.69 -0.38 -14.42
C ALA A 56 -2.43 -1.14 -13.31
N TYR A 57 -3.16 -0.41 -12.48
CA TYR A 57 -4.04 -0.96 -11.45
C TYR A 57 -5.41 -0.30 -11.52
N LYS A 58 -6.44 -1.08 -11.21
CA LYS A 58 -7.79 -0.59 -10.88
C LYS A 58 -8.07 -0.88 -9.42
N VAL A 59 -8.58 0.11 -8.71
CA VAL A 59 -9.08 -0.03 -7.34
C VAL A 59 -10.59 0.03 -7.40
N LYS A 60 -11.24 -1.04 -6.95
CA LYS A 60 -12.70 -1.16 -6.99
C LYS A 60 -13.27 -1.25 -5.59
N ASP A 61 -14.51 -0.82 -5.41
CA ASP A 61 -15.30 -1.12 -4.21
C ASP A 61 -15.83 -2.58 -4.24
N GLN A 62 -16.59 -2.95 -3.21
CA GLN A 62 -17.21 -4.27 -3.10
C GLN A 62 -18.29 -4.53 -4.17
N ASP A 63 -18.88 -3.47 -4.72
CA ASP A 63 -19.87 -3.55 -5.81
C ASP A 63 -19.19 -3.65 -7.18
N GLY A 64 -17.86 -3.65 -7.22
CA GLY A 64 -17.06 -3.74 -8.44
C GLY A 64 -16.93 -2.42 -9.21
N ARG A 65 -17.38 -1.30 -8.64
CA ARG A 65 -17.24 0.04 -9.23
C ARG A 65 -15.81 0.53 -9.05
N THR A 66 -15.23 1.07 -10.12
CA THR A 66 -13.86 1.61 -10.06
C THR A 66 -13.88 2.94 -9.30
N LEU A 67 -13.12 3.04 -8.22
CA LEU A 67 -12.93 4.28 -7.46
C LEU A 67 -11.66 5.01 -7.89
N PHE A 68 -10.59 4.25 -8.16
CA PHE A 68 -9.30 4.81 -8.54
C PHE A 68 -8.64 3.98 -9.62
N THR A 69 -7.82 4.64 -10.44
CA THR A 69 -6.88 3.98 -11.35
C THR A 69 -5.48 4.48 -11.09
N ALA A 70 -4.50 3.60 -11.18
CA ALA A 70 -3.08 3.97 -11.16
C ALA A 70 -2.42 3.48 -12.43
N SER A 71 -1.96 4.40 -13.27
CA SER A 71 -1.34 4.10 -14.57
C SER A 71 -0.03 4.86 -14.71
N GLY A 72 0.97 4.29 -15.35
CA GLY A 72 2.30 4.89 -15.36
C GLY A 72 3.19 4.37 -16.47
N TRP A 73 4.26 5.11 -16.72
CA TRP A 73 5.27 4.80 -17.74
C TRP A 73 6.44 4.08 -17.06
N LYS A 74 6.60 2.77 -17.33
CA LYS A 74 7.65 1.93 -16.75
C LYS A 74 9.05 2.18 -17.35
N TYR A 75 9.15 2.87 -18.49
CA TYR A 75 10.33 2.80 -19.37
C TYR A 75 11.16 4.09 -19.55
N ASN A 76 10.83 5.19 -18.86
CA ASN A 76 11.64 6.41 -18.93
C ASN A 76 12.33 6.69 -17.58
N ASN A 77 13.31 7.60 -17.58
CA ASN A 77 14.28 7.90 -16.52
C ASN A 77 13.70 8.32 -15.14
N GLY A 78 12.38 8.27 -14.97
CA GLY A 78 11.68 8.32 -13.69
C GLY A 78 10.41 7.48 -13.78
N SER A 79 10.37 6.31 -13.14
CA SER A 79 9.14 5.53 -13.05
C SER A 79 8.10 6.31 -12.24
N CYS A 80 7.03 6.76 -12.91
CA CYS A 80 5.93 7.52 -12.35
C CYS A 80 4.61 6.75 -12.56
N ARG A 81 3.73 6.79 -11.56
CA ARG A 81 2.33 6.35 -11.66
C ARG A 81 1.42 7.51 -11.32
N GLU A 82 0.59 7.89 -12.27
CA GLU A 82 -0.49 8.85 -12.06
C GLU A 82 -1.70 8.12 -11.48
N PHE A 83 -2.22 8.65 -10.38
CA PHE A 83 -3.47 8.19 -9.79
C PHE A 83 -4.61 9.10 -10.22
N ARG A 84 -5.70 8.50 -10.67
CA ARG A 84 -6.92 9.20 -11.07
C ARG A 84 -8.12 8.66 -10.30
N ASP A 85 -9.11 9.51 -10.09
CA ASP A 85 -10.40 9.12 -9.52
C ASP A 85 -11.31 8.42 -10.55
N ALA A 86 -12.54 8.10 -10.13
CA ALA A 86 -13.54 7.43 -10.95
C ALA A 86 -13.96 8.26 -12.19
N SER A 87 -13.82 9.59 -12.16
CA SER A 87 -14.10 10.47 -13.29
C SER A 87 -12.92 10.57 -14.27
N GLY A 88 -11.75 10.07 -13.86
CA GLY A 88 -10.51 10.19 -14.61
C GLY A 88 -9.71 11.46 -14.29
N LEU A 89 -10.14 12.27 -13.32
CA LEU A 89 -9.38 13.43 -12.87
C LEU A 89 -8.14 12.99 -12.09
N PRO A 90 -6.96 13.58 -12.37
CA PRO A 90 -5.74 13.21 -11.68
C PRO A 90 -5.75 13.72 -10.24
N LEU A 91 -5.37 12.84 -9.31
CA LEU A 91 -5.31 13.13 -7.87
C LEU A 91 -3.89 13.49 -7.42
N PHE A 92 -2.91 12.68 -7.82
CA PHE A 92 -1.49 12.83 -7.50
C PHE A 92 -0.65 11.88 -8.35
N GLU A 93 0.66 12.09 -8.33
CA GLU A 93 1.66 11.26 -8.98
C GLU A 93 2.54 10.56 -7.93
N LEU A 94 2.71 9.25 -8.09
CA LEU A 94 3.64 8.44 -7.31
C LEU A 94 4.92 8.26 -8.11
N HIS A 95 6.00 8.85 -7.63
CA HIS A 95 7.32 8.70 -8.20
C HIS A 95 8.16 7.72 -7.39
N ARG A 96 9.06 7.01 -8.07
CA ARG A 96 10.05 6.15 -7.43
C ARG A 96 11.46 6.63 -7.76
N LYS A 97 12.31 6.73 -6.73
CA LYS A 97 13.73 7.04 -6.82
C LYS A 97 14.54 5.83 -6.35
N ILE A 98 15.66 5.55 -6.99
CA ILE A 98 16.62 4.55 -6.52
C ILE A 98 17.43 5.17 -5.37
N SER A 99 16.83 5.26 -4.18
CA SER A 99 17.48 5.77 -2.97
C SER A 99 17.03 5.00 -1.73
N LEU A 100 17.97 4.69 -0.83
CA LEU A 100 17.71 4.01 0.44
C LEU A 100 17.04 4.92 1.48
N LYS A 101 17.18 6.26 1.36
CA LYS A 101 16.60 7.23 2.30
C LYS A 101 15.16 7.62 1.93
N THR A 102 14.86 7.71 0.63
CA THR A 102 13.55 8.09 0.12
C THR A 102 13.35 7.39 -1.22
N ALA A 103 12.66 6.24 -1.18
CA ALA A 103 12.41 5.43 -2.36
C ALA A 103 11.18 5.91 -3.14
N TRP A 104 10.23 6.56 -2.46
CA TRP A 104 8.98 7.06 -3.05
C TRP A 104 8.71 8.50 -2.65
N TYR A 105 8.06 9.26 -3.52
CA TYR A 105 7.46 10.54 -3.17
C TYR A 105 6.17 10.74 -3.97
N ILE A 106 5.21 11.43 -3.35
CA ILE A 106 3.89 11.71 -3.90
C ILE A 106 3.77 13.21 -4.11
N THR A 107 3.37 13.65 -5.29
CA THR A 107 3.23 15.06 -5.68
C THR A 107 1.86 15.33 -6.27
N LEU A 108 1.51 16.62 -6.39
CA LEU A 108 0.35 17.00 -7.19
C LEU A 108 0.61 16.73 -8.68
N PRO A 109 -0.46 16.49 -9.48
CA PRO A 109 -0.30 16.24 -10.91
C PRO A 109 0.27 17.45 -11.66
N GLY A 110 1.12 17.22 -12.66
CA GLY A 110 1.63 18.27 -13.55
C GLY A 110 2.72 19.16 -12.95
N GLY A 111 3.38 18.70 -11.89
CA GLY A 111 4.51 19.38 -11.25
C GLY A 111 5.79 19.33 -12.10
N ASP A 112 5.90 20.24 -13.06
CA ASP A 112 7.12 20.42 -13.86
C ASP A 112 8.18 21.18 -13.04
N GLY A 113 8.91 20.43 -12.19
CA GLY A 113 10.30 20.70 -11.83
C GLY A 113 10.70 22.11 -11.39
N GLU A 114 10.19 22.64 -10.28
CA GLU A 114 11.00 23.39 -9.30
C GLU A 114 10.20 23.57 -7.99
N VAL A 115 10.69 22.94 -6.91
CA VAL A 115 10.20 23.09 -5.51
C VAL A 115 8.73 22.66 -5.22
N ASP A 116 8.27 21.54 -5.76
CA ASP A 116 7.08 20.90 -5.20
C ASP A 116 7.44 20.16 -3.91
N VAL A 117 6.95 20.69 -2.78
CA VAL A 117 7.00 19.97 -1.50
C VAL A 117 6.13 18.72 -1.64
N PRO A 118 6.71 17.51 -1.49
CA PRO A 118 5.95 16.28 -1.68
C PRO A 118 4.81 16.19 -0.66
N LEU A 119 3.64 15.77 -1.11
CA LEU A 119 2.47 15.48 -0.26
C LEU A 119 2.80 14.37 0.74
N ALA A 120 3.58 13.38 0.29
CA ALA A 120 4.15 12.35 1.12
C ALA A 120 5.48 11.82 0.58
N THR A 121 6.26 11.22 1.45
CA THR A 121 7.51 10.53 1.12
C THR A 121 7.49 9.13 1.71
N GLY A 122 8.13 8.19 1.02
CA GLY A 122 8.22 6.80 1.44
C GLY A 122 9.66 6.30 1.49
N ALA A 123 9.97 5.50 2.50
CA ALA A 123 11.29 4.93 2.70
C ALA A 123 11.20 3.43 3.06
N PRO A 124 12.06 2.56 2.49
CA PRO A 124 12.19 1.19 2.94
C PRO A 124 12.69 1.14 4.38
N ARG A 125 12.23 0.16 5.17
CA ARG A 125 12.74 -0.10 6.52
C ARG A 125 13.67 -1.31 6.48
N LEU A 126 14.94 -1.11 6.82
CA LEU A 126 16.02 -2.09 6.65
C LEU A 126 15.96 -3.31 7.60
N ALA A 127 15.07 -3.33 8.60
CA ALA A 127 14.91 -4.45 9.54
C ALA A 127 13.55 -4.41 10.28
N PRO A 128 13.01 -5.55 10.75
CA PRO A 128 13.52 -6.92 10.65
C PRO A 128 12.99 -7.72 9.45
N ALA A 129 12.08 -7.19 8.63
CA ALA A 129 11.52 -7.89 7.47
C ALA A 129 11.70 -7.10 6.17
N PHE A 130 12.27 -7.76 5.15
CA PHE A 130 12.42 -7.20 3.81
C PHE A 130 11.05 -6.92 3.19
N GLY A 131 10.80 -5.68 2.78
CA GLY A 131 9.49 -5.22 2.28
C GLY A 131 8.66 -4.42 3.28
N ASN A 132 9.15 -4.19 4.50
CA ASN A 132 8.60 -3.15 5.37
C ASN A 132 8.99 -1.77 4.83
N PHE A 133 8.09 -0.80 4.97
CA PHE A 133 8.36 0.59 4.61
C PHE A 133 7.59 1.54 5.52
N SER A 134 7.90 2.83 5.43
CA SER A 134 7.14 3.89 6.09
C SER A 134 6.73 4.94 5.08
N ILE A 135 5.57 5.55 5.30
CA ILE A 135 5.08 6.70 4.55
C ILE A 135 4.92 7.87 5.52
N SER A 136 5.63 8.96 5.27
CA SER A 136 5.51 10.20 6.02
C SER A 136 4.78 11.23 5.16
N LEU A 137 3.70 11.81 5.67
CA LEU A 137 2.84 12.74 4.94
C LEU A 137 2.48 13.97 5.79
N ARG A 138 2.09 15.04 5.11
CA ARG A 138 1.36 16.15 5.72
C ARG A 138 -0.12 15.79 5.74
N ASN A 139 -0.65 15.49 6.93
CA ASN A 139 -2.03 15.09 7.14
C ASN A 139 -2.96 16.28 6.88
N THR A 140 -3.59 16.30 5.70
CA THR A 140 -4.47 17.40 5.30
C THR A 140 -5.70 17.50 6.18
N ALA A 141 -6.18 16.39 6.74
CA ALA A 141 -7.30 16.40 7.68
C ALA A 141 -6.98 17.08 9.02
N ALA A 142 -5.71 17.09 9.43
CA ALA A 142 -5.28 17.83 10.61
C ALA A 142 -5.16 19.34 10.34
N ALA A 143 -4.79 19.72 9.11
CA ALA A 143 -4.66 21.13 8.70
C ALA A 143 -6.02 21.87 8.63
N ALA A 144 -7.14 21.14 8.51
CA ALA A 144 -8.48 21.73 8.61
C ALA A 144 -8.88 22.14 10.04
N SER A 145 -8.15 21.67 11.06
CA SER A 145 -8.35 22.05 12.45
C SER A 145 -7.35 23.15 12.79
N GLU A 146 -7.78 24.42 12.81
CA GLU A 146 -6.96 25.64 13.03
C GLU A 146 -6.19 25.70 14.37
N THR A 147 -6.18 24.64 15.16
CA THR A 147 -5.81 24.65 16.58
C THR A 147 -4.48 23.96 16.88
N LYS A 148 -3.78 23.41 15.87
CA LYS A 148 -2.59 22.57 16.08
C LYS A 148 -1.36 23.10 15.33
N SER A 149 -0.18 22.81 15.87
CA SER A 149 1.11 23.25 15.32
C SER A 149 1.41 22.53 13.99
N GLU A 150 2.23 23.12 13.10
CA GLU A 150 2.67 22.48 11.85
C GLU A 150 3.32 21.10 12.06
N VAL A 151 3.95 20.88 13.22
CA VAL A 151 4.52 19.58 13.61
C VAL A 151 3.42 18.53 13.84
N ASP A 152 2.25 18.94 14.34
CA ASP A 152 1.10 18.06 14.57
C ASP A 152 0.41 17.65 13.25
N HIS A 153 0.70 18.37 12.15
CA HIS A 153 0.22 18.03 10.83
C HIS A 153 1.08 16.96 10.14
N GLN A 154 2.24 16.61 10.69
CA GLN A 154 3.06 15.54 10.13
C GLN A 154 2.74 14.19 10.78
N LEU A 155 2.57 13.17 9.95
CA LEU A 155 2.27 11.81 10.38
C LEU A 155 3.18 10.85 9.63
N THR A 156 3.66 9.80 10.32
CA THR A 156 4.33 8.66 9.69
C THR A 156 3.53 7.39 9.93
N LEU A 157 3.08 6.76 8.85
CA LEU A 157 2.51 5.43 8.83
C LEU A 157 3.60 4.40 8.63
N VAL A 158 3.53 3.32 9.40
CA VAL A 158 4.41 2.17 9.24
C VAL A 158 3.67 1.08 8.49
N VAL A 159 4.30 0.50 7.48
CA VAL A 159 3.77 -0.64 6.75
C VAL A 159 4.61 -1.87 7.08
N GLU A 160 3.99 -2.81 7.81
CA GLU A 160 4.60 -4.07 8.21
C GLU A 160 4.12 -5.19 7.31
N ARG A 161 5.08 -5.85 6.65
CA ARG A 161 4.83 -7.03 5.84
C ARG A 161 4.75 -8.25 6.74
N HIS A 162 3.72 -9.05 6.51
CA HIS A 162 3.49 -10.34 7.12
C HIS A 162 3.16 -11.38 6.04
N GLY A 163 3.12 -12.63 6.48
CA GLY A 163 2.63 -13.73 5.65
C GLY A 163 3.75 -14.45 4.88
N ARG A 164 3.81 -15.77 5.09
CA ARG A 164 4.77 -16.66 4.41
C ARG A 164 4.20 -17.19 3.10
N VAL A 165 2.91 -17.53 3.10
CA VAL A 165 2.19 -18.14 1.96
C VAL A 165 1.48 -17.05 1.15
N LEU A 166 0.43 -16.44 1.73
CA LEU A 166 -0.19 -15.23 1.21
C LEU A 166 0.53 -14.01 1.80
N GLN A 167 0.72 -12.97 0.99
CA GLN A 167 1.32 -11.73 1.47
C GLN A 167 0.24 -10.85 2.10
N SER A 168 0.58 -10.23 3.22
CA SER A 168 -0.28 -9.27 3.89
C SER A 168 0.55 -8.10 4.41
N PHE A 169 -0.02 -6.90 4.44
CA PHE A 169 0.64 -5.70 4.90
C PHE A 169 -0.28 -4.95 5.85
N ASP A 170 0.22 -4.68 7.05
CA ASP A 170 -0.49 -3.90 8.05
C ASP A 170 -0.03 -2.45 7.96
N VAL A 171 -0.97 -1.53 7.74
CA VAL A 171 -0.74 -0.07 7.77
C VAL A 171 -1.04 0.42 9.17
N ILE A 172 -0.03 0.94 9.85
CA ILE A 172 -0.01 1.18 11.28
C ILE A 172 0.12 2.67 11.56
N ASP A 173 -0.76 3.20 12.41
CA ASP A 173 -0.64 4.50 13.08
C ASP A 173 -0.44 4.24 14.58
N GLY A 174 0.76 4.53 15.10
CA GLY A 174 1.10 4.31 16.50
C GLY A 174 0.88 2.86 16.96
N ASP A 175 -0.12 2.64 17.81
CA ASP A 175 -0.45 1.38 18.47
C ASP A 175 -1.50 0.53 17.75
N ARG A 176 -2.09 1.02 16.65
CA ARG A 176 -3.17 0.35 15.93
C ARG A 176 -2.90 0.17 14.45
N LYS A 177 -3.64 -0.76 13.86
CA LYS A 177 -3.71 -0.92 12.41
C LYS A 177 -4.88 -0.10 11.89
N VAL A 178 -4.62 0.76 10.92
CA VAL A 178 -5.64 1.62 10.28
C VAL A 178 -6.06 1.08 8.91
N ALA A 179 -5.23 0.25 8.28
CA ALA A 179 -5.61 -0.51 7.10
C ALA A 179 -4.83 -1.82 6.98
N GLU A 180 -5.35 -2.76 6.22
CA GLU A 180 -4.73 -4.04 5.90
C GLU A 180 -4.80 -4.29 4.39
N VAL A 181 -3.70 -4.71 3.78
CA VAL A 181 -3.62 -5.09 2.37
C VAL A 181 -3.21 -6.56 2.29
N CYS A 182 -4.04 -7.42 1.72
CA CYS A 182 -3.80 -8.86 1.65
C CYS A 182 -3.94 -9.40 0.24
N GLU A 183 -3.14 -10.41 -0.13
CA GLU A 183 -3.38 -11.18 -1.34
C GLU A 183 -4.79 -11.79 -1.29
N SER A 184 -5.61 -11.46 -2.29
CA SER A 184 -7.01 -11.86 -2.31
C SER A 184 -7.13 -13.35 -2.62
N ILE A 185 -7.98 -14.05 -1.88
CA ILE A 185 -8.35 -15.44 -2.23
C ILE A 185 -9.50 -15.44 -3.23
N GLN A 186 -10.41 -14.48 -3.10
CA GLN A 186 -11.66 -14.44 -3.89
C GLN A 186 -11.43 -13.88 -5.29
N HIS A 187 -10.53 -12.90 -5.42
CA HIS A 187 -10.31 -12.16 -6.66
C HIS A 187 -9.13 -12.71 -7.50
N ASN A 188 -8.52 -13.82 -7.08
CA ASN A 188 -7.44 -14.47 -7.80
C ASN A 188 -7.85 -15.89 -8.21
N GLU A 189 -7.83 -16.16 -9.52
CA GLU A 189 -8.08 -17.52 -10.03
C GLU A 189 -7.01 -18.52 -9.57
N LYS A 190 -5.79 -18.04 -9.31
CA LYS A 190 -4.63 -18.86 -8.92
C LYS A 190 -3.83 -18.16 -7.83
N LEU A 191 -3.35 -18.97 -6.88
CA LEU A 191 -2.47 -18.52 -5.80
C LEU A 191 -1.04 -19.01 -6.02
N ALA A 192 -0.06 -18.12 -5.90
CA ALA A 192 1.37 -18.44 -6.06
C ALA A 192 1.97 -19.00 -4.75
N LEU A 193 1.55 -20.21 -4.39
CA LEU A 193 1.92 -20.85 -3.12
C LEU A 193 3.40 -21.27 -3.04
N LYS A 194 4.09 -21.39 -4.19
CA LYS A 194 5.51 -21.74 -4.27
C LYS A 194 6.36 -20.52 -4.63
N PRO A 195 7.59 -20.38 -4.10
CA PRO A 195 8.48 -19.27 -4.47
C PRO A 195 8.70 -19.14 -5.99
N SER A 196 8.84 -20.27 -6.71
CA SER A 196 9.01 -20.28 -8.16
C SER A 196 7.79 -19.76 -8.93
N SER A 197 6.58 -19.98 -8.40
CA SER A 197 5.34 -19.47 -9.01
C SER A 197 5.08 -17.99 -8.78
N ARG A 198 5.90 -17.31 -7.95
CA ARG A 198 5.74 -15.87 -7.67
C ARG A 198 6.38 -14.98 -8.72
N ARG A 199 7.29 -15.51 -9.55
CA ARG A 199 7.92 -14.75 -10.62
C ARG A 199 6.86 -14.39 -11.67
N GLY A 200 6.65 -13.10 -11.92
CA GLY A 200 5.62 -12.60 -12.83
C GLY A 200 4.19 -12.75 -12.31
N HIS A 201 3.99 -13.28 -11.09
CA HIS A 201 2.66 -13.33 -10.46
C HIS A 201 2.28 -11.94 -9.98
N ARG A 202 1.11 -11.47 -10.37
CA ARG A 202 0.55 -10.19 -9.95
C ARG A 202 -0.86 -10.45 -9.45
N PRO A 203 -1.02 -10.68 -8.14
CA PRO A 203 -2.34 -10.97 -7.59
C PRO A 203 -3.17 -9.69 -7.45
N ALA A 204 -4.48 -9.85 -7.49
CA ALA A 204 -5.41 -8.92 -6.86
C ALA A 204 -5.19 -8.91 -5.33
N LEU A 205 -5.31 -7.73 -4.72
CA LEU A 205 -5.20 -7.54 -3.28
C LEU A 205 -6.52 -7.03 -2.71
N ASP A 206 -6.95 -7.60 -1.58
CA ASP A 206 -8.05 -7.07 -0.77
C ASP A 206 -7.47 -6.00 0.18
N VAL A 207 -8.09 -4.84 0.22
CA VAL A 207 -7.65 -3.67 0.99
C VAL A 207 -8.75 -3.29 1.96
N VAL A 208 -8.54 -3.55 3.24
CA VAL A 208 -9.50 -3.24 4.31
C VAL A 208 -9.06 -1.97 5.04
N ILE A 209 -9.95 -0.98 5.10
CA ILE A 209 -9.66 0.37 5.58
C ILE A 209 -10.57 0.66 6.77
N ALA A 210 -10.00 1.16 7.86
CA ALA A 210 -10.77 1.60 9.02
C ALA A 210 -11.48 2.95 8.76
N PRO A 211 -12.60 3.23 9.45
CA PRO A 211 -13.21 4.57 9.45
C PRO A 211 -12.19 5.66 9.80
N GLY A 212 -12.33 6.86 9.22
CA GLY A 212 -11.47 8.01 9.46
C GLY A 212 -10.16 8.01 8.63
N VAL A 213 -10.05 7.13 7.63
CA VAL A 213 -8.84 7.00 6.80
C VAL A 213 -9.16 7.27 5.34
N ASP A 214 -8.30 8.03 4.68
CA ASP A 214 -8.36 8.33 3.25
C ASP A 214 -8.11 7.08 2.38
N MET A 215 -9.10 6.73 1.57
CA MET A 215 -9.04 5.59 0.66
C MET A 215 -7.96 5.73 -0.42
N SER A 216 -7.72 6.95 -0.93
CA SER A 216 -6.73 7.22 -1.97
C SER A 216 -5.30 7.05 -1.45
N LEU A 217 -5.03 7.46 -0.20
CA LEU A 217 -3.77 7.21 0.49
C LEU A 217 -3.51 5.70 0.64
N VAL A 218 -4.50 4.93 1.10
CA VAL A 218 -4.32 3.48 1.27
C VAL A 218 -4.17 2.78 -0.10
N ALA A 219 -4.85 3.26 -1.14
CA ALA A 219 -4.67 2.77 -2.50
C ALA A 219 -3.22 2.93 -2.99
N VAL A 220 -2.56 4.06 -2.70
CA VAL A 220 -1.14 4.26 -3.00
C VAL A 220 -0.26 3.28 -2.23
N ILE A 221 -0.51 3.12 -0.93
CA ILE A 221 0.23 2.19 -0.09
C ILE A 221 0.12 0.76 -0.64
N ALA A 222 -1.08 0.35 -1.07
CA ALA A 222 -1.32 -0.96 -1.65
C ALA A 222 -0.57 -1.14 -2.98
N VAL A 223 -0.50 -0.11 -3.83
CA VAL A 223 0.30 -0.12 -5.06
C VAL A 223 1.80 -0.23 -4.75
N ILE A 224 2.32 0.53 -3.79
CA ILE A 224 3.72 0.44 -3.34
C ILE A 224 4.03 -0.96 -2.80
N ALA A 225 3.17 -1.50 -1.94
CA ALA A 225 3.31 -2.83 -1.38
C ALA A 225 3.31 -3.91 -2.48
N SER A 226 2.37 -3.81 -3.42
CA SER A 226 2.27 -4.70 -4.57
C SER A 226 3.53 -4.64 -5.43
N ASP A 227 3.97 -3.45 -5.83
CA ASP A 227 5.16 -3.27 -6.67
C ASP A 227 6.45 -3.71 -5.96
N SER A 228 6.52 -3.55 -4.64
CA SER A 228 7.68 -3.96 -3.84
C SER A 228 7.86 -5.48 -3.78
N VAL A 229 6.79 -6.25 -3.94
CA VAL A 229 6.82 -7.72 -3.87
C VAL A 229 6.66 -8.38 -5.23
N TYR A 230 5.83 -7.82 -6.10
CA TYR A 230 5.43 -8.41 -7.39
C TYR A 230 5.90 -7.59 -8.59
N GLY A 231 6.43 -6.39 -8.39
CA GLY A 231 6.84 -5.47 -9.47
C GLY A 231 8.27 -5.67 -9.98
N SER A 232 9.07 -6.55 -9.38
CA SER A 232 10.42 -6.86 -9.88
C SER A 232 10.36 -7.83 -11.06
N GLU A 233 10.51 -7.30 -12.27
CA GLU A 233 11.20 -8.04 -13.31
C GLU A 233 12.69 -7.85 -13.09
N SER A 234 13.39 -8.95 -12.87
CA SER A 234 14.83 -9.01 -13.03
C SER A 234 15.15 -8.67 -14.49
N SER A 235 15.79 -7.54 -14.72
CA SER A 235 16.72 -7.38 -15.83
C SER A 235 18.11 -7.26 -15.24
#